data_AF-A0A1H9XY18-F1
#
_entry.id   AF-A0A1H9XY18-F1
#
_cell.length_a   1.000
_cell.length_b   1.000
_cell.length_c   1.000
_cell.angle_alpha   90.00
_cell.angle_beta   90.00
_cell.angle_gamma   90.00
#
_symmetry.space_group_name_H-M   'P 1'
#
loop_
_entity.id
_entity.type
_entity.pdbx_description
1 polymer ?
#
loop_
_entity_poly.entity_id
_entity_poly.type
_entity_poly.pdbx_seq_one_letter_code
_entity_poly.pdbx_strand_id
1 'polypeptide(L)'
;MTDRVLVAYTSKTAATDEIAEIIGTELAGCGLRVTVLPVAAAESLHGFGAVILGDAAARDAHRFVKRHRVYLKHTPIWLFHRGTPPVPNDVTRMVRRLGASGPISFGGEAPDWDRAQAWARYLADQLAVLHRGFVSN
;
A
#
# COMPACT_ATOMS: atom_id res chain seq x y z
N MET A 1 2.61 15.92 -9.31
CA MET A 1 2.90 14.64 -8.61
C MET A 1 3.30 13.60 -9.63
N THR A 2 4.10 12.61 -9.25
CA THR A 2 4.74 11.66 -10.16
C THR A 2 3.92 10.36 -10.24
N ASP A 3 3.84 9.72 -11.40
CA ASP A 3 3.15 8.40 -11.63
C ASP A 3 3.86 7.22 -10.95
N ARG A 4 4.63 7.51 -9.89
CA ARG A 4 5.43 6.56 -9.14
C ARG A 4 4.66 6.09 -7.91
N VAL A 5 4.52 4.79 -7.76
CA VAL A 5 3.85 4.15 -6.63
C VAL A 5 4.87 3.34 -5.84
N LEU A 6 4.93 3.55 -4.53
CA LEU A 6 5.71 2.68 -3.66
C LEU A 6 4.80 1.61 -3.06
N VAL A 7 5.11 0.34 -3.28
CA VAL A 7 4.56 -0.78 -2.52
C VAL A 7 5.57 -1.17 -1.46
N ALA A 8 5.32 -0.74 -0.22
CA ALA A 8 6.15 -1.06 0.92
C ALA A 8 5.55 -2.24 1.69
N TYR A 9 6.33 -3.26 2.05
CA TYR A 9 5.83 -4.41 2.83
C TYR A 9 6.71 -4.72 4.03
N THR A 10 6.16 -5.40 5.04
CA THR A 10 6.99 -5.94 6.12
C THR A 10 7.28 -7.41 5.87
N SER A 11 8.57 -7.79 5.91
CA SER A 11 9.02 -9.12 5.47
C SER A 11 8.81 -10.23 6.51
N LYS A 12 7.87 -10.06 7.46
CA LYS A 12 7.66 -11.04 8.53
C LYS A 12 7.17 -12.39 8.02
N THR A 13 6.52 -12.44 6.86
CA THR A 13 6.10 -13.68 6.21
C THR A 13 6.33 -13.61 4.70
N ALA A 14 6.79 -14.71 4.10
CA ALA A 14 7.05 -14.78 2.66
C ALA A 14 5.82 -14.41 1.81
N ALA A 15 4.61 -14.80 2.22
CA ALA A 15 3.43 -14.51 1.41
C ALA A 15 2.95 -13.04 1.47
N THR A 16 3.45 -12.20 2.39
CA THR A 16 3.21 -10.76 2.29
C THR A 16 4.04 -10.14 1.17
N ASP A 17 5.24 -10.68 0.94
CA ASP A 17 6.12 -10.29 -0.17
C ASP A 17 5.45 -10.61 -1.50
N GLU A 18 4.98 -11.85 -1.65
CA GLU A 18 4.29 -12.30 -2.88
C GLU A 18 3.05 -11.44 -3.20
N ILE A 19 2.23 -11.09 -2.19
CA ILE A 19 1.10 -10.17 -2.39
C ILE A 19 1.58 -8.79 -2.87
N ALA A 20 2.65 -8.27 -2.27
CA ALA A 20 3.22 -6.98 -2.64
C ALA A 20 3.77 -6.98 -4.08
N GLU A 21 4.45 -8.06 -4.48
CA GLU A 21 4.96 -8.25 -5.83
C GLU A 21 3.84 -8.36 -6.87
N ILE A 22 2.76 -9.09 -6.57
CA ILE A 22 1.61 -9.21 -7.48
C ILE A 22 0.91 -7.87 -7.66
N ILE A 23 0.64 -7.15 -6.56
CA ILE A 23 0.07 -5.81 -6.63
C ILE A 23 0.99 -4.91 -7.46
N GLY A 24 2.30 -4.98 -7.24
CA GLY A 24 3.27 -4.17 -7.97
C GLY A 24 3.29 -4.48 -9.47
N THR A 25 3.22 -5.76 -9.81
CA THR A 25 3.20 -6.25 -11.20
C THR A 25 1.94 -5.82 -11.93
N GLU A 26 0.77 -5.96 -11.31
CA GLU A 26 -0.51 -5.53 -11.91
C GLU A 26 -0.55 -4.02 -12.12
N LEU A 27 -0.14 -3.23 -11.12
CA LEU A 27 -0.06 -1.77 -11.24
C LEU A 27 0.93 -1.33 -12.33
N ALA A 28 2.07 -2.01 -12.46
CA ALA A 28 3.03 -1.77 -13.53
C ALA A 28 2.46 -2.14 -14.90
N GLY A 29 1.69 -3.23 -14.99
CA GLY A 29 0.92 -3.63 -16.18
C GLY A 29 -0.12 -2.58 -16.60
N CYS A 30 -0.66 -1.82 -15.66
CA CYS A 30 -1.53 -0.67 -15.92
C CYS A 30 -0.77 0.62 -16.34
N GLY A 31 0.56 0.57 -16.48
CA GLY A 31 1.39 1.69 -16.93
C GLY A 31 1.93 2.60 -15.82
N LEU A 32 1.75 2.23 -14.54
CA LEU A 32 2.30 2.99 -13.41
C LEU A 32 3.76 2.61 -13.17
N ARG A 33 4.55 3.55 -12.64
CA ARG A 33 5.94 3.27 -12.24
C ARG A 33 5.99 2.75 -10.82
N VAL A 34 5.99 1.44 -10.65
CA VAL A 34 5.91 0.84 -9.32
C VAL A 34 7.29 0.47 -8.78
N THR A 35 7.49 0.66 -7.50
CA THR A 35 8.67 0.21 -6.76
C THR A 35 8.19 -0.64 -5.59
N VAL A 36 8.57 -1.91 -5.54
CA VAL A 36 8.24 -2.83 -4.45
C VAL A 36 9.47 -2.96 -3.56
N LEU A 37 9.36 -2.58 -2.29
CA LEU A 37 10.48 -2.62 -1.35
C LEU A 37 10.03 -3.00 0.06
N PRO A 38 10.86 -3.70 0.85
CA PRO A 38 10.59 -3.85 2.26
C PRO A 38 10.66 -2.48 2.96
N VAL A 39 9.83 -2.28 3.99
CA VAL A 39 9.80 -1.02 4.78
C VAL A 39 11.15 -0.63 5.37
N ALA A 40 12.06 -1.59 5.56
CA ALA A 40 13.43 -1.36 6.01
C ALA A 40 14.32 -0.71 4.93
N ALA A 41 14.07 -1.00 3.65
CA ALA A 41 14.80 -0.43 2.52
C ALA A 41 14.16 0.86 1.98
N ALA A 42 12.90 1.14 2.33
CA ALA A 42 12.17 2.34 1.92
C ALA A 42 12.54 3.57 2.80
N GLU A 43 13.78 4.04 2.67
CA GLU A 43 14.33 5.12 3.49
C GLU A 43 13.73 6.51 3.23
N SER A 44 13.22 6.73 2.01
CA SER A 44 12.63 7.99 1.53
C SER A 44 11.39 7.72 0.70
N LEU A 45 10.38 8.58 0.85
CA LEU A 45 9.18 8.57 0.02
C LEU A 45 9.19 9.67 -1.06
N HIS A 46 10.29 10.41 -1.17
CA HIS A 46 10.35 11.55 -2.06
C HIS A 46 10.21 11.11 -3.53
N GLY A 47 9.23 11.70 -4.23
CA GLY A 47 8.97 11.40 -5.64
C GLY A 47 7.96 10.29 -5.89
N PHE A 48 7.36 9.70 -4.85
CA PHE A 48 6.25 8.74 -4.98
C PHE A 48 4.89 9.43 -4.85
N GLY A 49 4.08 9.44 -5.90
CA GLY A 49 2.73 10.00 -5.85
C GLY A 49 1.76 9.22 -4.96
N ALA A 50 2.09 7.97 -4.61
CA ALA A 50 1.24 7.09 -3.83
C ALA A 50 2.05 6.04 -3.05
N VAL A 51 1.47 5.55 -1.96
CA VAL A 51 2.06 4.49 -1.13
C VAL A 51 1.04 3.39 -0.84
N ILE A 52 1.45 2.14 -0.99
CA ILE A 52 0.69 0.95 -0.59
C ILE A 52 1.53 0.27 0.49
N LEU A 53 0.99 0.08 1.69
CA LEU A 53 1.73 -0.52 2.82
C LEU A 53 1.12 -1.86 3.22
N GLY A 54 1.95 -2.90 3.14
CA GLY A 54 1.65 -4.30 3.43
C GLY A 54 2.03 -4.74 4.84
N ASP A 55 1.12 -5.51 5.44
CA ASP A 55 1.17 -5.97 6.83
C ASP A 55 1.30 -4.83 7.85
N ALA A 56 0.26 -4.01 7.85
CA ALA A 56 0.08 -2.87 8.72
C ALA A 56 0.17 -3.16 10.24
N ALA A 57 0.02 -4.43 10.66
CA ALA A 57 0.06 -4.83 12.07
C ALA A 57 1.50 -4.99 12.61
N ALA A 58 2.49 -5.05 11.73
CA ALA A 58 3.87 -5.21 12.12
C ALA A 58 4.44 -3.93 12.78
N ARG A 59 5.28 -4.11 13.80
CA ARG A 59 6.01 -3.01 14.47
C ARG A 59 6.78 -2.13 13.48
N ASP A 60 7.30 -2.72 12.41
CA ASP A 60 8.09 -1.99 11.41
C ASP A 60 7.22 -1.12 10.50
N ALA A 61 5.97 -1.53 10.22
CA ALA A 61 4.99 -0.69 9.54
C ALA A 61 4.71 0.59 10.36
N HIS A 62 4.51 0.46 11.68
CA HIS A 62 4.34 1.61 12.56
C HIS A 62 5.56 2.54 12.58
N ARG A 63 6.78 1.97 12.55
CA ARG A 63 8.02 2.75 12.50
C ARG A 63 8.14 3.53 11.18
N PHE A 64 7.86 2.86 10.07
CA PHE A 64 7.83 3.45 8.73
C PHE A 64 6.85 4.63 8.67
N VAL A 65 5.62 4.42 9.13
CA VAL A 65 4.59 5.48 9.18
C VAL A 65 5.03 6.65 10.05
N LYS A 66 5.60 6.39 11.23
CA LYS A 66 6.09 7.44 12.12
C LYS A 66 7.22 8.25 11.48
N ARG A 67 8.16 7.58 10.80
CA ARG A 67 9.29 8.21 10.10
C ARG A 67 8.82 9.10 8.97
N HIS A 68 7.82 8.65 8.21
CA HIS A 68 7.35 9.32 6.99
C HIS A 68 6.06 10.12 7.15
N ARG A 69 5.63 10.38 8.40
CA ARG A 69 4.33 11.01 8.71
C ARG A 69 4.06 12.32 7.96
N VAL A 70 5.10 13.12 7.69
CA VAL A 70 4.96 14.43 7.04
C VAL A 70 4.59 14.23 5.57
N TYR A 71 5.22 13.26 4.92
CA TYR A 71 4.93 12.90 3.54
C TYR A 71 3.55 12.27 3.40
N LEU A 72 3.27 11.27 4.25
CA LEU A 72 2.01 10.52 4.22
C LEU A 72 0.76 11.37 4.53
N LYS A 73 0.93 12.57 5.10
CA LYS A 73 -0.18 13.53 5.24
C LYS A 73 -0.66 14.13 3.92
N HIS A 74 0.22 14.18 2.92
CA HIS A 74 -0.04 14.81 1.63
C HIS A 74 -0.08 13.79 0.48
N THR A 75 0.18 12.51 0.79
CA THR A 75 0.26 11.45 -0.21
C THR A 75 -0.79 10.39 0.09
N PRO A 76 -1.61 10.02 -0.91
CA PRO A 76 -2.54 8.91 -0.79
C PRO A 76 -1.82 7.64 -0.32
N ILE A 77 -2.38 7.00 0.70
CA ILE A 77 -1.90 5.72 1.21
C ILE A 77 -3.02 4.69 1.30
N TRP A 78 -2.72 3.49 0.83
CA TRP A 78 -3.55 2.30 0.98
C TRP A 78 -2.87 1.28 1.87
N LEU A 79 -3.66 0.56 2.66
CA LEU A 79 -3.17 -0.45 3.58
C LEU A 79 -3.71 -1.81 3.18
N PHE A 80 -2.88 -2.85 3.33
CA PHE A 80 -3.36 -4.22 3.32
C PHE A 80 -2.75 -5.03 4.45
N HIS A 81 -3.50 -6.04 4.87
CA HIS A 81 -3.10 -6.95 5.94
C HIS A 81 -3.32 -8.38 5.49
N ARG A 82 -2.35 -9.25 5.79
CA ARG A 82 -2.50 -10.68 5.63
C ARG A 82 -3.02 -11.26 6.95
N GLY A 83 -4.25 -11.75 6.92
CA GLY A 83 -4.91 -12.27 8.10
C GLY A 83 -6.42 -12.30 7.96
N THR A 84 -7.06 -13.09 8.80
CA THR A 84 -8.52 -13.16 8.88
C THR A 84 -9.03 -11.90 9.57
N PRO A 85 -10.09 -11.25 9.06
CA PRO A 85 -10.82 -10.25 9.83
C PRO A 85 -11.22 -10.82 11.20
N PRO A 86 -11.25 -10.00 12.26
CA PRO A 86 -11.12 -8.54 12.25
C PRO A 86 -9.68 -8.05 12.22
N VAL A 87 -9.45 -6.94 11.52
CA VAL A 87 -8.15 -6.25 11.46
C VAL A 87 -7.78 -5.74 12.86
N PRO A 88 -6.53 -5.87 13.33
CA PRO A 88 -6.15 -5.42 14.67
C PRO A 88 -6.44 -3.93 14.89
N ASN A 89 -6.84 -3.58 16.12
CA ASN A 89 -7.20 -2.19 16.50
C ASN A 89 -6.10 -1.17 16.17
N ASP A 90 -4.83 -1.58 16.22
CA ASP A 90 -3.70 -0.72 15.90
C ASP A 90 -3.64 -0.36 14.41
N VAL A 91 -4.02 -1.29 13.53
CA VAL A 91 -4.17 -1.04 12.09
C VAL A 91 -5.32 -0.09 11.84
N THR A 92 -6.47 -0.34 12.46
CA THR A 92 -7.65 0.55 12.36
C THR A 92 -7.32 1.96 12.83
N ARG A 93 -6.54 2.12 13.91
CA ARG A 93 -6.07 3.43 14.38
C ARG A 93 -5.11 4.07 13.40
N MET A 94 -4.22 3.30 12.78
CA MET A 94 -3.28 3.80 11.78
C MET A 94 -4.00 4.32 10.53
N VAL A 95 -4.98 3.57 10.02
CA VAL A 95 -5.84 3.97 8.89
C VAL A 95 -6.45 5.35 9.16
N ARG A 96 -7.10 5.52 10.32
CA ARG A 96 -7.73 6.79 10.71
C ARG A 96 -6.74 7.94 10.81
N ARG A 97 -5.54 7.68 11.36
CA ARG A 97 -4.49 8.71 11.52
C ARG A 97 -3.92 9.19 10.19
N LEU A 98 -3.89 8.32 9.19
CA LEU A 98 -3.34 8.63 7.87
C LEU A 98 -4.40 9.09 6.88
N GLY A 99 -5.69 9.00 7.22
CA GLY A 99 -6.76 9.15 6.23
C GLY A 99 -6.66 8.10 5.12
N ALA A 100 -6.06 6.94 5.44
CA ALA A 100 -5.83 5.88 4.46
C ALA A 100 -7.15 5.28 3.99
N SER A 101 -7.23 4.93 2.71
CA SER A 101 -8.30 4.05 2.25
C SER A 101 -8.09 2.66 2.85
N GLY A 102 -9.19 2.06 3.31
CA GLY A 102 -9.24 1.02 4.34
C GLY A 102 -8.22 -0.12 4.21
N PRO A 103 -7.92 -0.82 5.31
CA PRO A 103 -7.05 -1.98 5.23
C PRO A 103 -7.85 -3.13 4.60
N ILE A 104 -7.49 -3.57 3.38
CA ILE A 104 -8.07 -4.83 2.88
C ILE A 104 -7.37 -5.99 3.55
N SER A 105 -8.15 -7.00 3.93
CA SER A 105 -7.64 -8.22 4.53
C SER A 105 -7.59 -9.31 3.47
N PHE A 106 -6.40 -9.84 3.24
CA PHE A 106 -6.16 -11.05 2.47
C PHE A 106 -6.09 -12.22 3.45
N GLY A 107 -7.26 -12.80 3.75
CA GLY A 107 -7.40 -13.99 4.60
C GLY A 107 -7.40 -15.28 3.78
N GLY A 108 -7.22 -16.42 4.45
CA GLY A 108 -7.17 -17.75 3.82
C GLY A 108 -5.90 -18.54 4.20
N GLU A 109 -5.92 -19.85 3.97
CA GLU A 109 -4.76 -20.74 4.15
C GLU A 109 -3.63 -20.39 3.15
N ALA A 110 -4.02 -20.01 1.93
CA ALA A 110 -3.18 -19.37 0.93
C ALA A 110 -3.69 -17.95 0.64
N PRO A 111 -2.81 -17.02 0.20
CA PRO A 111 -3.24 -15.71 -0.29
C PRO A 111 -4.27 -15.84 -1.41
N ASP A 112 -5.36 -15.08 -1.32
CA ASP A 112 -6.34 -14.94 -2.40
C ASP A 112 -5.76 -14.03 -3.49
N TRP A 113 -5.12 -14.66 -4.50
CA TRP A 113 -4.44 -13.97 -5.59
C TRP A 113 -5.39 -13.20 -6.49
N ASP A 114 -6.56 -13.76 -6.78
CA ASP A 114 -7.58 -13.11 -7.61
C ASP A 114 -8.06 -11.82 -6.94
N ARG A 115 -8.23 -11.84 -5.62
CA ARG A 115 -8.56 -10.64 -4.85
C ARG A 115 -7.42 -9.62 -4.85
N ALA A 116 -6.17 -10.06 -4.76
CA ALA A 116 -5.01 -9.15 -4.82
C ALA A 116 -4.94 -8.44 -6.18
N GLN A 117 -5.14 -9.18 -7.28
CA GLN A 117 -5.20 -8.62 -8.63
C GLN A 117 -6.39 -7.67 -8.81
N ALA A 118 -7.59 -8.08 -8.38
CA ALA A 118 -8.78 -7.24 -8.46
C ALA A 118 -8.60 -5.92 -7.67
N TRP A 119 -7.98 -6.01 -6.50
CA TRP A 119 -7.66 -4.82 -5.71
C TRP A 119 -6.61 -3.94 -6.39
N ALA A 120 -5.55 -4.52 -6.95
CA ALA A 120 -4.54 -3.77 -7.68
C ALA A 120 -5.11 -3.01 -8.88
N ARG A 121 -6.05 -3.62 -9.62
CA ARG A 121 -6.77 -2.94 -10.72
C ARG A 121 -7.63 -1.79 -10.21
N TYR A 122 -8.35 -1.99 -9.11
CA TYR A 122 -9.10 -0.92 -8.45
C TYR A 122 -8.16 0.24 -8.02
N LEU A 123 -6.98 -0.07 -7.48
CA LEU A 123 -5.99 0.94 -7.12
C LEU A 123 -5.46 1.68 -8.35
N ALA A 124 -5.22 0.99 -9.47
CA ALA A 124 -4.81 1.62 -10.72
C ALA A 124 -5.85 2.65 -11.19
N ASP A 125 -7.13 2.29 -11.15
CA ASP A 125 -8.23 3.20 -11.51
C ASP A 125 -8.31 4.40 -10.57
N GLN A 126 -8.21 4.17 -9.25
CA GLN A 126 -8.20 5.26 -8.27
C GLN A 126 -7.01 6.19 -8.47
N LEU A 127 -5.82 5.65 -8.74
CA LEU A 127 -4.63 6.44 -9.04
C LEU A 127 -4.83 7.24 -10.32
N ALA A 128 -5.34 6.63 -11.38
CA ALA A 128 -5.64 7.34 -12.63
C ALA A 128 -6.63 8.51 -12.42
N VAL A 129 -7.64 8.32 -11.57
CA VAL A 129 -8.58 9.39 -11.18
C VAL A 129 -7.88 10.48 -10.38
N LEU A 130 -7.06 10.13 -9.39
CA LEU A 130 -6.30 11.10 -8.59
C LEU A 130 -5.33 11.91 -9.45
N HIS A 131 -4.69 11.28 -10.45
CA HIS A 131 -3.84 11.95 -11.42
C HIS A 131 -4.62 12.94 -12.29
N ARG A 132 -5.81 12.56 -12.80
CA ARG A 132 -6.64 13.45 -13.63
C ARG A 132 -7.32 14.57 -12.84
N GLY A 133 -7.77 14.29 -11.62
CA GLY A 133 -8.45 15.26 -10.76
C GLY A 133 -7.56 16.43 -10.31
N PHE A 134 -6.24 16.25 -10.35
CA PHE A 134 -5.27 17.31 -10.04
C PHE A 134 -4.82 18.14 -11.24
N VAL A 135 -5.03 17.67 -12.49
CA VAL A 135 -4.69 18.42 -13.71
C VAL A 135 -5.79 19.42 -14.10
N SER A 136 -6.97 19.30 -13.49
CA SER A 136 -8.09 20.24 -13.65
C SER A 136 -8.29 21.09 -12.39
N ASN A 137 -7.38 22.02 -12.12
CA ASN A 137 -7.66 23.22 -11.33
C ASN A 137 -6.64 24.33 -11.61
#